data_AF-A0A941L738-F1
#
_entry.id   AF-A0A941L738-F1
#
_cell.length_a   1.000
_cell.length_b   1.000
_cell.length_c   1.000
_cell.angle_alpha   90.00
_cell.angle_beta   90.00
_cell.angle_gamma   90.00
#
_symmetry.space_group_name_H-M   'P 1'
#
loop_
_entity.id
_entity.type
_entity.pdbx_description
1 polymer ?
#
loop_
_entity_poly.entity_id
_entity_poly.type
_entity_poly.pdbx_seq_one_letter_code
_entity_poly.pdbx_strand_id
1 'polypeptide(L)'
;MKNPAELIKKIEQTGFLTNTENILPEQVQEILKHQSSGGFPIKTWFAIVVIVVWNFLLMYDFMIEKEGQPSIGVGVKSALTFVFVTSLLLLISEPFRKLVLNEGRTLQDIKKFVLLLMVIAAIMLIQLNFF
;
A
#
# COMPACT_ATOMS: atom_id res chain seq x y z
N MET A 1 -46.99 3.94 19.56
CA MET A 1 -45.63 3.38 19.38
C MET A 1 -45.74 2.24 18.38
N LYS A 2 -44.91 2.19 17.33
CA LYS A 2 -44.97 1.09 16.34
C LYS A 2 -44.49 -0.20 16.98
N ASN A 3 -45.22 -1.30 16.79
CA ASN A 3 -44.89 -2.60 17.38
C ASN A 3 -43.65 -3.18 16.66
N PRO A 4 -42.54 -3.44 17.37
CA PRO A 4 -41.33 -4.00 16.76
C PRO A 4 -41.58 -5.31 16.01
N ALA A 5 -42.50 -6.13 16.50
CA ALA A 5 -42.84 -7.42 15.89
C ALA A 5 -43.47 -7.27 14.49
N GLU A 6 -44.27 -6.21 14.26
CA GLU A 6 -44.83 -5.92 12.95
C GLU A 6 -43.79 -5.40 11.97
N LEU A 7 -42.83 -4.62 12.45
CA LEU A 7 -41.71 -4.13 11.65
C LEU A 7 -40.83 -5.29 11.19
N ILE A 8 -40.52 -6.23 12.09
CA ILE A 8 -39.72 -7.42 11.75
C ILE A 8 -40.43 -8.27 10.70
N LYS A 9 -41.75 -8.53 10.85
CA LYS A 9 -42.52 -9.23 9.81
C LYS A 9 -42.50 -8.52 8.46
N LYS A 10 -42.52 -7.19 8.44
CA LYS A 10 -42.43 -6.42 7.20
C LYS A 10 -41.06 -6.55 6.54
N ILE A 11 -39.98 -6.56 7.33
CA ILE A 11 -38.60 -6.74 6.84
C ILE A 11 -38.38 -8.19 6.36
N GLU A 12 -39.03 -9.16 6.99
CA GLU A 12 -39.02 -10.56 6.54
C GLU A 12 -39.76 -10.73 5.21
N GLN A 13 -40.92 -10.09 5.05
CA GLN A 13 -41.72 -10.10 3.82
C GLN A 13 -41.03 -9.45 2.61
N THR A 14 -40.08 -8.54 2.82
CA THR A 14 -39.27 -7.99 1.72
C THR A 14 -38.16 -8.94 1.27
N GLY A 15 -38.02 -10.10 1.89
CA GLY A 15 -36.94 -11.06 1.61
C GLY A 15 -35.58 -10.61 2.15
N PHE A 16 -35.52 -9.50 2.88
CA PHE A 16 -34.25 -8.96 3.43
C PHE A 16 -33.61 -9.93 4.43
N LEU A 17 -34.44 -10.63 5.22
CA LEU A 17 -33.97 -11.64 6.19
C LEU A 17 -33.76 -13.02 5.57
N THR A 18 -34.41 -13.30 4.44
CA THR A 18 -34.38 -14.62 3.77
C THR A 18 -33.31 -14.71 2.69
N ASN A 19 -32.66 -13.60 2.34
CA ASN A 19 -31.63 -13.54 1.30
C ASN A 19 -30.31 -14.26 1.66
N THR A 20 -30.28 -14.99 2.77
CA THR A 20 -29.12 -15.77 3.22
C THR A 20 -29.03 -17.12 2.51
N GLU A 21 -30.11 -17.62 1.90
CA GLU A 21 -30.15 -18.95 1.27
C GLU A 21 -29.31 -19.09 -0.01
N ASN A 22 -28.90 -17.97 -0.62
CA ASN A 22 -28.15 -17.97 -1.89
C ASN A 22 -26.70 -17.51 -1.78
N ILE A 23 -26.18 -17.30 -0.56
CA ILE A 23 -24.77 -16.97 -0.38
C ILE A 23 -24.01 -18.28 -0.32
N LEU A 24 -23.39 -18.66 -1.44
CA LEU A 24 -22.58 -19.87 -1.50
C LEU A 24 -21.48 -19.78 -0.44
N PRO A 25 -21.14 -20.89 0.24
CA PRO A 25 -20.06 -20.91 1.23
C PRO A 25 -18.74 -20.33 0.70
N GLU A 26 -18.46 -20.52 -0.60
CA GLU A 26 -17.31 -19.90 -1.29
C GLU A 26 -17.35 -18.37 -1.31
N GLN A 27 -18.51 -17.78 -1.60
CA GLN A 27 -18.67 -16.32 -1.64
C GLN A 27 -18.53 -15.71 -0.25
N VAL A 28 -19.07 -16.37 0.78
CA VAL A 28 -18.86 -15.98 2.18
C VAL A 28 -17.38 -16.06 2.55
N GLN A 29 -16.69 -17.13 2.15
CA GLN A 29 -15.26 -17.28 2.41
C GLN A 29 -14.41 -16.25 1.67
N GLU A 30 -14.76 -15.88 0.44
CA GLU A 30 -14.07 -14.85 -0.35
C GLU A 30 -14.26 -13.45 0.29
N ILE A 31 -15.49 -13.11 0.69
CA ILE A 31 -15.80 -11.85 1.38
C ILE A 31 -15.06 -11.79 2.72
N LEU A 32 -15.08 -12.87 3.51
CA LEU A 32 -14.36 -12.94 4.78
C LEU A 32 -12.85 -12.83 4.58
N LYS A 33 -12.27 -13.46 3.54
CA LYS A 33 -10.86 -13.30 3.17
C LYS A 33 -10.51 -11.86 2.80
N HIS A 34 -11.36 -11.18 2.03
CA HIS A 34 -11.15 -9.78 1.66
C HIS A 34 -11.31 -8.82 2.84
N GLN A 35 -12.19 -9.12 3.79
CA GLN A 35 -12.37 -8.33 5.01
C GLN A 35 -11.26 -8.59 6.04
N SER A 36 -10.78 -9.84 6.17
CA SER A 36 -9.74 -10.21 7.14
C SER A 36 -8.34 -9.77 6.74
N SER A 37 -8.09 -9.51 5.45
CA SER A 37 -6.78 -9.12 4.93
C SER A 37 -6.45 -7.62 5.14
N GLY A 38 -7.31 -6.87 5.82
CA GLY A 38 -7.09 -5.47 6.18
C GLY A 38 -7.11 -4.51 4.98
N GLY A 39 -7.27 -3.22 5.25
CA GLY A 39 -7.36 -2.19 4.21
C GLY A 39 -6.05 -1.90 3.48
N PHE A 40 -4.90 -2.25 4.08
CA PHE A 40 -3.58 -1.95 3.50
C PHE A 40 -3.07 -3.10 2.63
N PRO A 41 -2.73 -2.87 1.35
CA PRO A 41 -2.37 -3.92 0.42
C PRO A 41 -0.93 -4.46 0.57
N ILE A 42 -0.07 -3.78 1.35
CA ILE A 42 1.35 -4.09 1.54
C ILE A 42 1.55 -4.76 2.90
N LYS A 43 2.50 -5.71 2.99
CA LYS A 43 2.89 -6.35 4.24
C LYS A 43 3.50 -5.33 5.21
N THR A 44 3.01 -5.32 6.45
CA THR A 44 3.48 -4.37 7.48
C THR A 44 4.99 -4.44 7.70
N TRP A 45 5.56 -5.64 7.74
CA TRP A 45 7.01 -5.80 7.94
C TRP A 45 7.83 -5.16 6.81
N PHE A 46 7.35 -5.24 5.56
CA PHE A 46 8.02 -4.63 4.42
C PHE A 46 7.97 -3.11 4.51
N ALA A 47 6.81 -2.55 4.88
CA ALA A 47 6.67 -1.12 5.11
C ALA A 47 7.64 -0.62 6.20
N ILE A 48 7.78 -1.37 7.30
CA ILE A 48 8.75 -1.06 8.36
C ILE A 48 10.19 -1.05 7.80
N VAL A 49 10.59 -2.09 7.05
CA VAL A 49 11.93 -2.17 6.46
C VAL A 49 12.21 -0.98 5.52
N VAL A 50 11.26 -0.64 4.66
CA VAL A 50 11.39 0.52 3.75
C VAL A 50 11.58 1.81 4.53
N ILE A 51 10.78 2.06 5.56
CA ILE A 51 10.89 3.27 6.40
C ILE A 51 12.25 3.30 7.10
N VAL A 52 12.70 2.18 7.64
CA VAL A 52 13.99 2.09 8.33
C VAL A 52 15.14 2.39 7.38
N VAL A 53 15.20 1.73 6.22
CA VAL A 53 16.24 1.97 5.21
C VAL A 53 16.21 3.41 4.72
N TRP A 54 15.02 3.96 4.49
CA TRP A 54 14.87 5.34 4.04
C TRP A 54 15.39 6.36 5.06
N ASN A 55 15.07 6.19 6.34
CA ASN A 55 15.59 7.04 7.42
C ASN A 55 17.11 6.92 7.54
N PHE A 56 17.67 5.71 7.47
CA PHE A 56 19.13 5.52 7.50
C PHE A 56 19.84 6.24 6.35
N LEU A 57 19.28 6.17 5.14
CA LEU A 57 19.84 6.85 3.96
C LEU A 57 19.78 8.38 4.10
N LEU A 58 18.69 8.93 4.64
CA LEU A 58 18.61 10.37 4.90
C LEU A 58 19.55 10.81 6.02
N MET A 59 19.68 10.00 7.07
CA MET A 59 20.54 10.27 8.22
C MET A 59 22.03 10.29 7.86
N TYR A 60 22.43 9.58 6.81
CA TYR A 60 23.80 9.61 6.27
C TYR A 60 24.26 11.01 5.89
N ASP A 61 23.37 11.83 5.30
CA ASP A 61 23.72 13.20 4.92
C ASP A 61 23.96 14.09 6.14
N PHE A 62 23.11 13.97 7.16
CA PHE A 62 23.27 14.72 8.42
C PHE A 62 24.58 14.39 9.16
N MET A 63 25.15 13.20 8.98
CA MET A 63 26.43 12.84 9.60
C MET A 63 27.64 13.35 8.81
N ILE A 64 27.49 13.58 7.50
CA ILE A 64 28.60 13.91 6.59
C ILE A 64 28.69 15.39 6.28
N GLU A 65 27.62 16.16 6.51
CA GLU A 65 27.67 17.62 6.47
C GLU A 65 28.72 18.16 7.45
N LYS A 66 29.91 18.42 6.93
CA LYS A 66 30.91 19.28 7.56
C LYS A 66 30.56 20.74 7.27
N GLU A 67 30.76 21.58 8.27
CA GLU A 67 30.47 23.01 8.30
C GLU A 67 30.61 23.70 6.92
N GLY A 68 29.49 24.21 6.38
CA GLY A 68 29.50 25.32 5.43
C GLY A 68 28.99 25.08 4.01
N GLN A 69 28.56 23.87 3.60
CA GLN A 69 27.91 23.67 2.29
C GLN A 69 26.56 22.96 2.40
N PRO A 70 25.45 23.61 2.02
CA PRO A 70 24.15 22.96 1.89
C PRO A 70 24.13 22.18 0.58
N SER A 71 24.89 21.09 0.51
CA SER A 71 24.84 20.18 -0.63
C SER A 71 23.75 19.17 -0.40
N ILE A 72 22.77 19.07 -1.31
CA ILE A 72 21.82 17.97 -1.31
C ILE A 72 22.63 16.68 -1.45
N GLY A 73 22.75 15.97 -0.34
CA GLY A 73 23.77 14.97 -0.16
C GLY A 73 23.49 13.65 -0.89
N VAL A 74 24.49 12.78 -0.84
CA VAL A 74 24.47 11.45 -1.45
C VAL A 74 23.35 10.59 -0.86
N GLY A 75 22.98 10.81 0.40
CA GLY A 75 21.92 10.15 1.14
C GLY A 75 20.53 10.43 0.57
N VAL A 76 20.17 11.68 0.31
CA VAL A 76 18.90 12.08 -0.32
C VAL A 76 18.80 11.47 -1.73
N LYS A 77 19.87 11.54 -2.52
CA LYS A 77 19.91 10.91 -3.85
C LYS A 77 19.70 9.39 -3.75
N SER A 78 20.40 8.74 -2.82
CA SER A 78 20.31 7.30 -2.59
C SER A 78 18.92 6.87 -2.10
N ALA A 79 18.31 7.66 -1.21
CA ALA A 79 16.95 7.46 -0.71
C ALA A 79 15.92 7.52 -1.84
N LEU A 80 16.03 8.49 -2.74
CA LEU A 80 15.16 8.62 -3.90
C LEU A 80 15.40 7.49 -4.92
N THR A 81 16.66 7.14 -5.18
CA THR A 81 16.98 5.97 -6.02
C THR A 81 16.39 4.70 -5.45
N PHE A 82 16.44 4.51 -4.13
CA PHE A 82 15.83 3.36 -3.46
C PHE A 82 14.31 3.31 -3.68
N VAL A 83 13.59 4.42 -3.52
CA VAL A 83 12.14 4.49 -3.80
C VAL A 83 11.84 4.21 -5.28
N PHE A 84 12.65 4.75 -6.19
CA PHE A 84 12.50 4.53 -7.62
C PHE A 84 12.69 3.05 -7.99
N VAL A 85 13.78 2.44 -7.54
CA VAL A 85 14.13 1.03 -7.81
C VAL A 85 13.11 0.08 -7.19
N THR A 86 12.68 0.32 -5.95
CA THR A 86 11.65 -0.51 -5.31
C THR A 86 10.30 -0.43 -6.05
N SER A 87 9.92 0.76 -6.50
CA SER A 87 8.73 0.95 -7.34
C SER A 87 8.87 0.23 -8.69
N LEU A 88 10.06 0.25 -9.30
CA LEU A 88 10.34 -0.44 -10.54
C LEU A 88 10.29 -1.96 -10.39
N LEU A 89 10.90 -2.49 -9.34
CA LEU A 89 10.85 -3.91 -9.00
C LEU A 89 9.40 -4.37 -8.76
N LEU A 90 8.57 -3.55 -8.10
CA LEU A 90 7.15 -3.85 -7.93
C LEU A 90 6.38 -3.96 -9.24
N LEU A 91 6.72 -3.15 -10.26
CA LEU A 91 6.04 -3.21 -11.55
C LEU A 91 6.49 -4.39 -12.41
N ILE A 92 7.77 -4.75 -12.37
CA ILE A 92 8.36 -5.72 -13.30
C ILE A 92 8.41 -7.14 -12.71
N SER A 93 8.69 -7.29 -11.41
CA SER A 93 9.01 -8.58 -10.80
C SER A 93 7.81 -9.17 -10.04
N GLU A 94 7.32 -10.34 -10.48
CA GLU A 94 6.34 -11.12 -9.72
C GLU A 94 6.88 -11.62 -8.36
N PRO A 95 8.10 -12.18 -8.28
CA PRO A 95 8.67 -12.60 -6.99
C PRO A 95 8.74 -11.46 -5.99
N PHE A 96 9.14 -10.26 -6.43
CA PHE A 96 9.19 -9.09 -5.56
C PHE A 96 7.80 -8.66 -5.09
N ARG A 97 6.80 -8.69 -5.98
CA ARG A 97 5.40 -8.44 -5.59
C ARG A 97 4.91 -9.40 -4.51
N LYS A 98 5.24 -10.69 -4.57
CA LYS A 98 4.87 -11.67 -3.53
C LYS A 98 5.53 -11.39 -2.18
N LEU A 99 6.72 -10.78 -2.19
CA LEU A 99 7.43 -10.37 -0.99
C LEU A 99 6.79 -9.13 -0.34
N VAL A 100 6.30 -8.19 -1.17
CA VAL A 100 5.77 -6.90 -0.71
C VAL A 100 4.27 -6.92 -0.40
N LEU A 101 3.46 -7.57 -1.24
CA LEU A 101 2.00 -7.54 -1.14
C LEU A 101 1.47 -8.55 -0.11
N ASN A 102 0.37 -8.19 0.55
CA ASN A 102 -0.38 -9.13 1.38
C ASN A 102 -0.95 -10.27 0.51
N GLU A 103 -1.22 -11.41 1.15
CA GLU A 103 -1.81 -12.57 0.47
C GLU A 103 -3.16 -12.21 -0.14
N GLY A 104 -3.42 -12.65 -1.38
CA GLY A 104 -4.64 -12.31 -2.11
C GLY A 104 -4.70 -10.89 -2.68
N ARG A 105 -3.66 -10.07 -2.51
CA ARG A 105 -3.54 -8.75 -3.16
C ARG A 105 -2.80 -8.83 -4.48
N THR A 106 -3.18 -7.97 -5.40
CA THR A 106 -2.59 -7.93 -6.74
C THR A 106 -1.90 -6.60 -6.99
N LEU A 107 -1.06 -6.56 -8.02
CA LEU A 107 -0.45 -5.29 -8.45
C LEU A 107 -1.52 -4.24 -8.80
N GLN A 108 -2.69 -4.65 -9.30
CA GLN A 108 -3.74 -3.71 -9.72
C GLN A 108 -4.21 -2.82 -8.56
N ASP A 109 -4.18 -3.34 -7.33
CA ASP A 109 -4.57 -2.62 -6.11
C ASP A 109 -3.67 -1.41 -5.83
N ILE A 110 -2.39 -1.48 -6.19
CA ILE A 110 -1.39 -0.44 -5.90
C ILE A 110 -0.76 0.19 -7.15
N LYS A 111 -1.05 -0.29 -8.35
CA LYS A 111 -0.35 0.08 -9.60
C LYS A 111 -0.30 1.59 -9.80
N LYS A 112 -1.43 2.27 -9.62
CA LYS A 112 -1.53 3.73 -9.79
C LYS A 112 -0.64 4.47 -8.79
N PHE A 113 -0.63 4.01 -7.54
CA PHE A 113 0.17 4.59 -6.48
C PHE A 113 1.67 4.36 -6.69
N VAL A 114 2.07 3.14 -7.07
CA VAL A 114 3.46 2.80 -7.40
C VAL A 114 3.97 3.62 -8.59
N LEU A 115 3.15 3.78 -9.63
CA LEU A 115 3.50 4.59 -10.78
C LEU A 115 3.64 6.07 -10.42
N LEU A 116 2.73 6.60 -9.58
CA LEU A 116 2.84 7.96 -9.06
C LEU A 116 4.15 8.17 -8.28
N LEU A 117 4.47 7.27 -7.34
CA LEU A 117 5.73 7.33 -6.57
C LEU A 117 6.95 7.29 -7.49
N MET A 118 6.96 6.41 -8.47
CA MET A 118 8.04 6.29 -9.44
C MET A 118 8.24 7.59 -10.23
N VAL A 119 7.15 8.20 -10.70
CA VAL A 119 7.22 9.46 -11.46
C VAL A 119 7.74 10.60 -10.58
N ILE A 120 7.24 10.74 -9.35
CA ILE A 120 7.72 11.76 -8.41
C ILE A 120 9.20 11.55 -8.12
N ALA A 121 9.62 10.32 -7.82
CA ALA A 121 11.02 10.00 -7.56
C ALA A 121 11.92 10.29 -8.77
N ALA A 122 11.46 9.99 -9.99
CA ALA A 122 12.20 10.28 -11.21
C ALA A 122 12.38 11.79 -11.42
N ILE A 123 11.32 12.57 -11.26
CA ILE A 123 11.36 14.04 -11.39
C ILE A 123 12.32 14.63 -10.35
N MET A 124 12.23 14.19 -9.09
CA MET A 124 13.13 14.65 -8.04
C MET A 124 14.59 14.29 -8.34
N LEU A 125 14.87 13.05 -8.75
CA LEU A 125 16.23 12.63 -9.11
C LEU A 125 16.80 13.47 -10.26
N ILE A 126 16.00 13.77 -11.28
CA ILE A 126 16.40 14.66 -12.37
C ILE A 126 16.77 16.02 -11.78
N GLN A 127 15.85 16.68 -11.06
CA GLN A 127 16.10 18.01 -10.49
C GLN A 127 17.38 18.07 -9.63
N LEU A 128 17.63 17.06 -8.80
CA LEU A 128 18.81 16.98 -7.94
C LEU A 128 20.14 16.73 -8.65
N ASN A 129 20.12 16.35 -9.93
CA ASN A 129 21.33 16.20 -10.74
C ASN A 129 21.58 17.41 -11.66
N PHE A 130 20.57 18.25 -11.87
CA PHE A 130 20.67 19.47 -12.70
C PHE A 130 20.90 20.76 -11.87
N PHE A 131 20.74 20.70 -10.55
CA PHE A 131 21.15 21.72 -9.58
C PHE A 131 22.42 21.30 -8.84
#